data_AF-A0A4P9VMA7-F1
#
_entry.id   AF-A0A4P9VMA7-F1
#
_cell.length_a   1.000
_cell.length_b   1.000
_cell.length_c   1.000
_cell.angle_alpha   90.00
_cell.angle_beta   90.00
_cell.angle_gamma   90.00
#
_symmetry.space_group_name_H-M   'P 1'
#
loop_
_entity.id
_entity.type
_entity.pdbx_description
1 polymer ?
#
loop_
_entity_poly.entity_id
_entity_poly.type
_entity_poly.pdbx_seq_one_letter_code
_entity_poly.pdbx_strand_id
1 'polypeptide(L)'
;MKYNELQPLVDKASVLKGSNSEDIYLEILNGAKKASTLSMARSLCVHIDTMCHPKAWGDRFTDGFEDFNEWFDFLNQLSALAVSCWDNTLKNNS
;
A
#
# COMPACT_ATOMS: atom_id res chain seq x y z
N MET A 1 6.19 14.12 2.97
CA MET A 1 5.19 13.22 3.60
C MET A 1 5.21 13.51 5.10
N LYS A 2 4.06 13.57 5.78
CA LYS A 2 3.97 13.99 7.19
C LYS A 2 3.98 12.84 8.20
N TYR A 3 3.43 11.69 7.83
CA TYR A 3 3.33 10.49 8.68
C TYR A 3 4.34 9.45 8.22
N ASN A 4 5.29 9.11 9.08
CA ASN A 4 6.39 8.18 8.75
C ASN A 4 5.91 6.74 8.62
N GLU A 5 4.78 6.41 9.25
CA GLU A 5 4.12 5.10 9.21
C GLU A 5 3.65 4.72 7.80
N LEU A 6 3.52 5.70 6.89
CA LEU A 6 3.16 5.48 5.49
C LEU A 6 4.37 5.14 4.61
N GLN A 7 5.60 5.40 5.08
CA GLN A 7 6.82 5.18 4.27
C GLN A 7 7.00 3.71 3.86
N PRO A 8 6.82 2.71 4.75
CA PRO A 8 6.97 1.31 4.37
C PRO A 8 6.04 0.88 3.22
N LEU A 9 4.84 1.46 3.14
CA LEU A 9 3.88 1.20 2.05
C LEU A 9 4.39 1.76 0.72
N VAL A 10 4.90 2.99 0.74
CA VAL A 10 5.48 3.64 -0.44
C VAL A 10 6.72 2.87 -0.92
N ASP A 11 7.58 2.45 0.00
CA ASP A 11 8.80 1.71 -0.33
C ASP A 11 8.47 0.35 -0.94
N LYS A 12 7.52 -0.40 -0.35
CA LYS A 12 7.06 -1.67 -0.90
C LYS A 12 6.47 -1.51 -2.29
N ALA A 13 5.63 -0.49 -2.49
CA ALA A 13 4.99 -0.24 -3.78
C ALA A 13 5.96 0.28 -4.86
N SER A 14 7.15 0.76 -4.48
CA SER A 14 8.11 1.34 -5.44
C SER A 14 8.62 0.36 -6.50
N VAL A 15 8.52 -0.95 -6.24
CA VAL A 15 8.87 -2.00 -7.22
C VAL A 15 7.94 -1.99 -8.44
N LEU A 16 6.75 -1.40 -8.32
CA LEU A 16 5.77 -1.27 -9.41
C LEU A 16 6.02 -0.04 -10.28
N LYS A 17 7.03 0.78 -9.96
CA LYS A 17 7.33 1.99 -10.73
C LYS A 17 7.79 1.62 -12.14
N GLY A 18 7.08 2.14 -13.15
CA GLY A 18 7.32 1.84 -14.55
C GLY A 18 6.83 0.46 -15.01
N SER A 19 6.08 -0.27 -14.19
CA SER A 19 5.38 -1.50 -14.61
C SER A 19 3.96 -1.19 -15.08
N ASN A 20 3.30 -2.18 -15.68
CA ASN A 20 1.86 -2.09 -16.01
C ASN A 20 0.93 -1.90 -14.79
N SER A 21 1.44 -1.97 -13.56
CA SER A 21 0.72 -1.75 -12.30
C SER A 21 1.24 -0.51 -11.54
N GLU A 22 1.89 0.42 -12.24
CA GLU A 22 2.37 1.69 -11.68
C GLU A 22 1.22 2.54 -11.08
N ASP A 23 -0.02 2.34 -11.53
CA ASP A 23 -1.21 2.99 -10.97
C ASP A 23 -1.34 2.75 -9.45
N ILE A 24 -1.06 1.53 -9.00
CA ILE A 24 -1.06 1.15 -7.57
C ILE A 24 0.00 1.94 -6.80
N TYR A 25 1.21 2.03 -7.34
CA TYR A 25 2.30 2.82 -6.74
C TYR A 25 1.93 4.30 -6.64
N LEU A 26 1.41 4.88 -7.73
CA LEU A 26 1.02 6.28 -7.78
C LEU A 26 -0.12 6.58 -6.81
N GLU A 27 -1.09 5.68 -6.67
CA GLU A 27 -2.19 5.81 -5.73
C GLU A 27 -1.68 5.89 -4.29
N ILE A 28 -0.81 4.95 -3.89
CA ILE A 28 -0.20 4.91 -2.55
C ILE A 28 0.66 6.15 -2.30
N LEU A 29 1.53 6.49 -3.25
CA LEU A 29 2.44 7.64 -3.15
C LEU A 29 1.66 8.96 -3.02
N ASN A 30 0.65 9.15 -3.87
CA ASN A 30 -0.14 10.38 -3.88
C ASN A 30 -1.03 10.48 -2.65
N GLY A 31 -1.63 9.37 -2.23
CA GLY A 31 -2.36 9.29 -0.95
C GLY A 31 -1.46 9.69 0.20
N ALA A 32 -0.26 9.14 0.29
CA ALA A 32 0.67 9.40 1.38
C ALA A 32 1.19 10.84 1.39
N LYS A 33 1.42 11.43 0.21
CA LYS A 33 1.75 12.86 0.08
C LYS A 33 0.60 13.78 0.50
N LYS A 34 -0.65 13.41 0.19
CA LYS A 34 -1.86 14.19 0.51
C LYS A 34 -2.30 14.05 1.96
N ALA A 35 -1.94 12.97 2.64
CA ALA A 35 -2.29 12.74 4.04
C ALA A 35 -1.70 13.82 4.96
N SER A 36 -2.54 14.79 5.33
CA SER A 36 -2.16 15.94 6.18
C SER A 36 -2.68 15.81 7.63
N THR A 37 -3.62 14.89 7.85
CA THR A 37 -4.22 14.58 9.14
C THR A 37 -4.08 13.09 9.47
N LEU A 38 -4.19 12.76 10.75
CA LEU A 38 -4.09 11.39 11.25
C LEU A 38 -5.21 10.51 10.68
N SER A 39 -6.42 11.06 10.57
CA SER A 39 -7.56 10.41 9.96
C SER A 39 -7.28 10.04 8.50
N MET A 40 -6.68 10.94 7.71
CA MET A 40 -6.33 10.66 6.32
C MET A 40 -5.26 9.57 6.19
N ALA A 41 -4.22 9.59 7.04
CA ALA A 41 -3.19 8.55 7.04
C ALA A 41 -3.79 7.18 7.36
N ARG A 42 -4.67 7.13 8.37
CA ARG A 42 -5.44 5.96 8.78
C ARG A 42 -6.35 5.43 7.68
N SER A 43 -7.14 6.30 7.06
CA SER A 43 -8.00 5.94 5.93
C SER A 43 -7.19 5.37 4.77
N LEU A 44 -5.99 5.89 4.51
CA LEU A 44 -5.11 5.35 3.48
C LEU A 44 -4.59 3.95 3.83
N CYS A 45 -4.16 3.69 5.07
CA CYS A 45 -3.76 2.34 5.48
C CYS A 45 -4.91 1.33 5.24
N VAL A 46 -6.13 1.65 5.68
CA VAL A 46 -7.32 0.77 5.52
C VAL A 46 -7.68 0.56 4.05
N HIS A 47 -7.61 1.63 3.25
CA HIS A 47 -7.88 1.56 1.83
C HIS A 47 -6.91 0.61 1.13
N ILE A 48 -5.61 0.73 1.40
CA ILE A 48 -4.59 -0.14 0.81
C ILE A 48 -4.81 -1.61 1.20
N ASP A 49 -5.09 -1.88 2.48
CA ASP A 49 -5.42 -3.23 2.96
C ASP A 49 -6.61 -3.82 2.20
N THR A 50 -7.68 -3.04 2.03
CA THR A 50 -8.88 -3.45 1.28
C THR A 50 -8.57 -3.75 -0.20
N MET A 51 -7.72 -2.93 -0.82
CA MET A 51 -7.38 -3.06 -2.24
C MET A 51 -6.42 -4.23 -2.54
N CYS A 52 -5.70 -4.74 -1.53
CA CYS A 52 -4.87 -5.96 -1.67
C CYS A 52 -5.69 -7.25 -1.87
N HIS A 53 -7.02 -7.18 -1.79
CA HIS A 53 -7.90 -8.32 -1.99
C HIS A 53 -7.85 -8.86 -3.44
N PRO A 54 -8.02 -10.19 -3.66
CA PRO A 54 -7.98 -10.80 -4.99
C PRO A 54 -8.88 -10.14 -6.04
N LYS A 55 -10.07 -9.68 -5.64
CA LYS A 55 -11.05 -9.04 -6.54
C LYS A 55 -10.75 -7.57 -6.88
N ALA A 56 -9.75 -6.96 -6.26
CA ALA A 56 -9.37 -5.56 -6.47
C ALA A 56 -8.07 -5.49 -7.28
N TRP A 57 -6.91 -5.52 -6.63
CA TRP A 57 -5.62 -5.54 -7.32
C TRP A 57 -5.13 -6.95 -7.66
N GLY A 58 -5.65 -7.98 -6.99
CA GLY A 58 -5.14 -9.35 -7.16
C GLY A 58 -5.48 -10.04 -8.48
N ASP A 59 -6.50 -9.58 -9.20
CA ASP A 59 -6.93 -10.15 -10.49
C ASP A 59 -6.21 -9.49 -11.68
N ARG A 60 -4.90 -9.24 -11.52
CA ARG A 60 -4.07 -8.56 -12.50
C ARG A 60 -2.81 -9.36 -12.77
N PHE A 61 -2.38 -9.35 -14.02
CA PHE A 61 -1.04 -9.78 -14.38
C PHE A 61 -0.11 -8.57 -14.28
N THR A 62 0.92 -8.65 -13.44
CA THR A 62 1.82 -7.53 -13.16
C THR A 62 3.23 -7.84 -13.65
N ASP A 63 3.82 -6.90 -14.41
CA ASP A 63 5.19 -7.08 -14.90
C ASP A 63 6.17 -7.18 -13.72
N GLY A 64 7.15 -8.07 -13.85
CA GLY A 64 8.16 -8.31 -12.79
C GLY A 64 7.75 -9.35 -11.74
N PHE A 65 6.57 -9.98 -11.89
CA PHE A 65 6.15 -11.14 -11.11
C PHE A 65 6.02 -12.35 -12.05
N GLU A 66 6.67 -13.46 -11.71
CA GLU A 66 6.74 -14.63 -12.59
C GLU A 66 5.38 -15.33 -12.72
N ASP A 67 4.59 -15.33 -11.63
CA ASP A 67 3.26 -15.93 -11.59
C ASP A 67 2.29 -15.17 -10.65
N PHE A 68 1.05 -15.67 -10.61
CA PHE A 68 0.02 -15.14 -9.71
C PHE A 68 0.37 -15.32 -8.23
N ASN A 69 1.14 -16.34 -7.85
CA ASN A 69 1.50 -16.58 -6.45
C ASN A 69 2.46 -15.49 -5.95
N GLU A 70 3.47 -15.12 -6.73
CA GLU A 70 4.38 -14.03 -6.39
C GLU A 70 3.64 -12.69 -6.28
N TRP A 71 2.67 -12.44 -7.17
CA TRP A 71 1.82 -11.27 -7.10
C TRP A 71 0.94 -11.27 -5.83
N PHE A 72 0.30 -12.40 -5.51
CA PHE A 72 -0.49 -12.52 -4.29
C PHE A 72 0.37 -12.40 -3.03
N ASP A 73 1.58 -12.95 -3.02
CA ASP A 73 2.53 -12.80 -1.92
C ASP A 73 2.96 -11.35 -1.73
N PHE A 74 3.17 -10.61 -2.83
CA PHE A 74 3.41 -9.18 -2.76
C PHE A 74 2.24 -8.43 -2.13
N LEU A 75 1.00 -8.70 -2.56
CA LEU A 75 -0.20 -8.09 -2.01
C LEU A 75 -0.43 -8.45 -0.54
N ASN A 76 -0.16 -9.70 -0.14
CA ASN A 76 -0.23 -10.14 1.25
C ASN A 76 0.76 -9.37 2.13
N GLN A 77 2.00 -9.18 1.65
CA GLN A 77 3.00 -8.38 2.36
C GLN A 77 2.61 -6.91 2.44
N LEU A 78 2.02 -6.36 1.37
CA LEU A 78 1.55 -4.97 1.34
C LEU A 78 0.36 -4.75 2.31
N SER A 79 -0.59 -5.68 2.35
CA SER A 79 -1.69 -5.72 3.33
C SER A 79 -1.17 -5.79 4.76
N ALA A 80 -0.20 -6.67 5.04
CA ALA A 80 0.41 -6.76 6.37
C ALA A 80 1.08 -5.44 6.80
N LEU A 81 1.77 -4.75 5.87
CA LEU A 81 2.32 -3.42 6.12
C LEU A 81 1.22 -2.37 6.35
N ALA A 82 0.07 -2.50 5.67
CA ALA A 82 -1.05 -1.58 5.81
C ALA A 82 -1.74 -1.74 7.18
N VAL A 83 -1.89 -2.97 7.67
CA VAL A 83 -2.33 -3.24 9.04
C VAL A 83 -1.34 -2.66 10.06
N SER A 84 -0.03 -2.87 9.86
CA SER A 84 0.99 -2.30 10.76
C SER A 84 1.02 -0.76 10.73
N CYS A 85 0.82 -0.15 9.56
CA CYS A 85 0.64 1.29 9.38
C CYS A 85 -0.50 1.81 10.26
N TRP A 86 -1.67 1.16 10.20
CA TRP A 86 -2.81 1.53 11.04
C TRP A 86 -2.47 1.44 12.53
N ASP A 87 -1.95 0.32 13.00
CA ASP A 87 -1.62 0.11 14.41
C ASP A 87 -0.60 1.12 14.94
N ASN A 88 0.42 1.45 14.14
CA ASN A 88 1.44 2.41 14.52
C ASN A 88 0.88 3.84 14.56
N THR A 89 -0.05 4.19 13.67
CA THR A 89 -0.75 5.48 13.76
C THR A 89 -1.66 5.58 14.99
N LEU A 90 -2.13 4.47 15.56
CA LEU A 90 -2.80 4.46 16.87
C LEU A 90 -1.79 4.72 17.98
N LYS A 91 -0.73 3.91 18.06
CA LYS A 91 0.26 3.95 19.15
C LYS A 91 1.00 5.30 19.26
N ASN A 92 1.41 5.88 18.14
CA ASN A 92 2.24 7.10 18.13
C ASN A 92 1.44 8.41 18.32
N ASN A 93 0.11 8.33 18.34
CA ASN A 93 -0.78 9.49 18.45
C ASN A 93 -1.90 9.27 19.48
N SER A 94 -1.69 8.33 20.41
CA SER A 94 -2.54 8.11 21.60
C SER A 94 -2.01 8.89 22.80
#